data_AF-A0A4V3BTD8-F1
#
_entry.id   AF-A0A4V3BTD8-F1
#
_cell.length_a   1.000
_cell.length_b   1.000
_cell.length_c   1.000
_cell.angle_alpha   90.00
_cell.angle_beta   90.00
_cell.angle_gamma   90.00
#
_symmetry.space_group_name_H-M   'P 1'
#
loop_
_entity.id
_entity.type
_entity.pdbx_description
1 polymer ?
#
loop_
_entity_poly.entity_id
_entity_poly.type
_entity_poly.pdbx_seq_one_letter_code
_entity_poly.pdbx_strand_id
1 'polypeptide(L)'
;MNTPNRSTAVMQRRCVAPDELDDFPTPPWATRAVLRWLAERSLAHRAMTCREPAANRGYMVKPLAEFFASVDASDVHDYGVGFPVRDYLFGAAPYPVDWTFCNPPFRLAEQFIARARDTSRAGVAMILRGAFEEGTGRYERLYSRTPPDFKLVFTERVVMLRGRLVRAGEVDPFAEKPGTKASTATSYNVFIWLTDGDGDTRVRWIPPCRLEMEREGDYPDYGIMAANKGSPGLFATS
;
A
#
# COMPACT_ATOMS: atom_id res chain seq x y z
N MET A 1 -37.36 28.04 -14.00
CA MET A 1 -37.14 27.19 -12.80
C MET A 1 -35.84 26.44 -13.03
N ASN A 2 -34.75 26.86 -12.37
CA ASN A 2 -33.43 26.25 -12.53
C ASN A 2 -33.33 25.01 -11.65
N THR A 3 -33.20 23.84 -12.28
CA THR A 3 -32.89 22.58 -11.62
C THR A 3 -31.50 22.67 -10.97
N PRO A 4 -31.33 22.42 -9.66
CA PRO A 4 -30.02 22.47 -9.05
C PRO A 4 -29.12 21.36 -9.61
N ASN A 5 -27.91 21.74 -9.99
CA ASN A 5 -26.83 20.85 -10.38
C ASN A 5 -26.55 19.84 -9.24
N ARG A 6 -26.90 18.57 -9.42
CA ARG A 6 -26.51 17.47 -8.52
C ARG A 6 -25.06 17.10 -8.80
N SER A 7 -24.12 17.98 -8.46
CA SER A 7 -22.73 17.58 -8.35
C SER A 7 -22.59 16.65 -7.15
N THR A 8 -22.22 15.40 -7.39
CA THR A 8 -21.79 14.44 -6.37
C THR A 8 -20.42 14.89 -5.84
N ALA A 9 -20.40 15.98 -5.07
CA ALA A 9 -19.26 16.31 -4.24
C ALA A 9 -19.06 15.10 -3.31
N VAL A 10 -17.93 14.42 -3.48
CA VAL A 10 -17.58 13.22 -2.73
C VAL A 10 -17.46 13.59 -1.26
N MET A 11 -18.54 13.48 -0.50
CA MET A 11 -18.50 13.54 0.94
C MET A 11 -17.74 12.31 1.43
N GLN A 12 -16.48 12.50 1.84
CA GLN A 12 -15.78 11.54 2.71
C GLN A 12 -16.50 11.52 4.07
N ARG A 13 -17.65 10.86 4.16
CA ARG A 13 -18.17 10.39 5.45
C ARG A 13 -17.52 9.05 5.74
N ARG A 14 -16.58 9.05 6.68
CA ARG A 14 -16.09 7.83 7.33
C ARG A 14 -16.43 7.94 8.82
N CYS A 15 -17.58 7.40 9.21
CA CYS A 15 -17.72 6.83 10.54
C CYS A 15 -17.11 5.44 10.45
N VAL A 16 -15.82 5.32 10.76
CA VAL A 16 -15.13 4.02 10.84
C VAL A 16 -15.04 3.68 12.31
N ALA A 17 -15.59 2.53 12.69
CA ALA A 17 -15.47 2.01 14.05
C ALA A 17 -13.97 1.96 14.43
N PRO A 18 -13.62 2.18 15.71
CA PRO A 18 -12.22 2.22 16.16
C PRO A 18 -11.38 1.00 15.74
N ASP A 19 -12.04 -0.16 15.56
CA ASP A 19 -11.41 -1.48 15.40
C ASP A 19 -11.40 -2.04 13.97
N GLU A 20 -11.88 -1.31 12.96
CA GLU A 20 -11.83 -1.79 11.58
C GLU A 20 -10.41 -1.64 11.02
N LEU A 21 -9.71 -2.76 10.80
CA LEU A 21 -8.41 -2.78 10.12
C LEU A 21 -8.49 -2.06 8.76
N ASP A 22 -7.47 -1.25 8.45
CA ASP A 22 -7.32 -0.59 7.15
C ASP A 22 -6.84 -1.61 6.09
N ASP A 23 -7.64 -2.65 5.82
CA ASP A 23 -7.36 -3.70 4.83
C ASP A 23 -7.58 -3.16 3.40
N PHE A 24 -6.51 -2.60 2.81
CA PHE A 24 -6.47 -2.11 1.43
C PHE A 24 -5.27 -2.74 0.71
N PRO A 25 -5.38 -3.96 0.16
CA PRO A 25 -4.25 -4.64 -0.45
C PRO A 25 -3.69 -3.84 -1.63
N THR A 26 -2.36 -3.74 -1.69
CA THR A 26 -1.67 -3.04 -2.79
C THR A 26 -1.56 -3.96 -4.01
N PRO A 27 -2.01 -3.53 -5.20
CA PRO A 27 -1.79 -4.28 -6.43
C PRO A 27 -0.29 -4.49 -6.72
N PRO A 28 0.16 -5.71 -7.06
CA PRO A 28 1.58 -6.02 -7.28
C PRO A 28 2.27 -5.10 -8.29
N TRP A 29 1.56 -4.71 -9.36
CA TRP A 29 2.09 -3.84 -10.42
C TRP A 29 2.57 -2.48 -9.88
N ALA A 30 1.89 -1.92 -8.86
CA ALA A 30 2.23 -0.63 -8.29
C ALA A 30 3.58 -0.71 -7.57
N THR A 31 3.82 -1.79 -6.82
CA THR A 31 5.11 -2.06 -6.18
C THR A 31 6.21 -2.28 -7.22
N ARG A 32 5.95 -3.07 -8.28
CA ARG A 32 6.94 -3.26 -9.37
C ARG A 32 7.34 -1.95 -10.05
N ALA A 33 6.38 -1.04 -10.26
CA ALA A 33 6.66 0.25 -10.85
C ALA A 33 7.61 1.12 -9.99
N VAL A 34 7.45 1.08 -8.66
CA VAL A 34 8.36 1.76 -7.73
C VAL A 34 9.74 1.11 -7.74
N LEU A 35 9.81 -0.23 -7.70
CA LEU A 35 11.07 -0.96 -7.75
C LEU A 35 11.85 -0.69 -9.04
N ARG A 36 11.17 -0.65 -10.19
CA ARG A 36 11.77 -0.23 -11.47
C ARG A 36 12.34 1.18 -11.36
N TRP A 37 11.55 2.13 -10.84
CA TRP A 37 11.97 3.52 -10.69
C TRP A 37 13.24 3.67 -9.83
N LEU A 38 13.32 2.91 -8.72
CA LEU A 38 14.49 2.89 -7.83
C LEU A 38 15.71 2.24 -8.49
N ALA A 39 15.51 1.11 -9.17
CA ALA A 39 16.59 0.37 -9.83
C ALA A 39 17.24 1.17 -10.97
N GLU A 40 16.44 1.85 -11.78
CA GLU A 40 16.92 2.75 -12.87
C GLU A 40 17.79 3.91 -12.35
N ARG A 41 17.69 4.23 -11.05
CA ARG A 41 18.44 5.30 -10.39
C ARG A 41 19.53 4.76 -9.47
N SER A 42 19.78 3.45 -9.50
CA SER A 42 20.75 2.78 -8.63
C SER A 42 20.48 3.00 -7.13
N LEU A 43 19.23 3.28 -6.74
CA LEU A 43 18.84 3.49 -5.34
C LEU A 43 18.53 2.17 -4.62
N ALA A 44 18.17 1.14 -5.37
CA ALA A 44 17.95 -0.20 -4.84
C ALA A 44 18.49 -1.25 -5.82
N HIS A 45 19.00 -2.36 -5.30
CA HIS A 45 19.50 -3.46 -6.12
C HIS A 45 19.18 -4.83 -5.51
N ARG A 46 19.30 -5.88 -6.33
CA ARG A 46 18.83 -7.24 -5.99
C ARG A 46 19.49 -7.88 -4.78
N ALA A 47 20.74 -7.51 -4.47
CA ALA A 47 21.44 -8.01 -3.28
C ALA A 47 20.95 -7.42 -1.94
N MET A 48 20.08 -6.41 -1.97
CA MET A 48 19.54 -5.78 -0.76
C MET A 48 18.42 -6.62 -0.13
N THR A 49 18.19 -6.36 1.15
CA THR A 49 17.13 -6.94 1.98
C THR A 49 15.98 -5.96 2.15
N CYS A 50 14.76 -6.48 2.25
CA CYS A 50 13.56 -5.66 2.41
C CYS A 50 12.71 -6.12 3.59
N ARG A 51 11.90 -5.21 4.14
CA ARG A 51 10.84 -5.51 5.12
C ARG A 51 9.49 -5.00 4.61
N GLU A 52 8.45 -5.81 4.83
CA GLU A 52 7.05 -5.40 4.68
C GLU A 52 6.27 -5.73 5.96
N PRO A 53 6.04 -4.73 6.84
CA PRO A 53 5.49 -4.97 8.18
C PRO A 53 3.95 -4.95 8.27
N ALA A 54 3.27 -4.74 7.15
CA ALA A 54 1.81 -4.81 7.00
C ALA A 54 1.47 -5.63 5.75
N ALA A 55 1.99 -6.87 5.73
CA ALA A 55 2.06 -7.73 4.55
C ALA A 55 0.70 -8.13 3.97
N ASN A 56 -0.37 -8.05 4.77
CA ASN A 56 -1.69 -8.51 4.38
C ASN A 56 -1.63 -9.95 3.85
N ARG A 57 -2.31 -10.23 2.74
CA ARG A 57 -2.26 -11.50 1.99
C ARG A 57 -1.02 -11.65 1.08
N GLY A 58 -0.04 -10.75 1.19
CA GLY A 58 1.25 -10.86 0.49
C GLY A 58 1.32 -10.28 -0.92
N TYR A 59 0.34 -9.45 -1.30
CA TYR A 59 0.29 -8.89 -2.66
C TYR A 59 1.44 -7.92 -2.96
N MET A 60 1.90 -7.13 -1.99
CA MET A 60 3.13 -6.33 -2.13
C MET A 60 4.38 -7.20 -1.85
N VAL A 61 4.30 -8.21 -0.98
CA VAL A 61 5.43 -9.11 -0.68
C VAL A 61 5.91 -9.82 -1.94
N LYS A 62 4.98 -10.30 -2.78
CA LYS A 62 5.28 -11.00 -4.04
C LYS A 62 6.28 -10.23 -4.93
N PRO A 63 5.99 -9.00 -5.40
CA PRO A 63 6.95 -8.24 -6.20
C PRO A 63 8.20 -7.78 -5.45
N LEU A 64 8.15 -7.60 -4.12
CA LEU A 64 9.36 -7.35 -3.34
C LEU A 64 10.31 -8.56 -3.39
N ALA A 65 9.77 -9.78 -3.24
CA ALA A 65 10.53 -11.03 -3.30
C ALA A 65 11.04 -11.36 -4.72
N GLU A 66 10.41 -10.84 -5.77
CA GLU A 66 10.91 -10.91 -7.15
C GLU A 66 12.17 -10.03 -7.38
N PHE A 67 12.39 -9.02 -6.52
CA PHE A 67 13.44 -8.02 -6.69
C PHE A 67 14.57 -8.16 -5.67
N PHE A 68 14.26 -8.16 -4.37
CA PHE A 68 15.22 -8.17 -3.27
C PHE A 68 15.71 -9.59 -2.94
N ALA A 69 16.87 -9.70 -2.30
CA ALA A 69 17.47 -10.98 -1.92
C ALA A 69 16.65 -11.73 -0.87
N SER A 70 16.00 -10.97 0.03
CA SER A 70 15.05 -11.51 1.01
C SER A 70 14.05 -10.43 1.44
N VAL A 71 12.88 -10.88 1.89
CA VAL A 71 11.81 -10.01 2.41
C VAL A 71 11.38 -10.52 3.79
N ASP A 72 11.58 -9.69 4.81
CA ASP A 72 11.03 -9.87 6.15
C ASP A 72 9.57 -9.38 6.17
N ALA A 73 8.62 -10.30 5.95
CA ALA A 73 7.20 -9.99 5.91
C ALA A 73 6.51 -10.34 7.24
N SER A 74 5.57 -9.52 7.68
CA SER A 74 4.63 -9.84 8.76
C SER A 74 3.40 -8.96 8.69
N ASP A 75 2.39 -9.32 9.45
CA ASP A 75 1.22 -8.48 9.68
C ASP A 75 0.76 -8.62 11.13
N VAL A 76 -0.01 -7.65 11.64
CA VAL A 76 -0.62 -7.74 12.97
C VAL A 76 -1.82 -8.70 12.98
N HIS A 77 -2.36 -9.03 11.80
CA HIS A 77 -3.48 -9.94 11.62
C HIS A 77 -3.09 -11.19 10.83
N ASP A 78 -3.63 -12.35 11.22
CA ASP A 78 -3.47 -13.59 10.47
C ASP A 78 -4.46 -13.65 9.29
N TYR A 79 -3.97 -13.37 8.09
CA TYR A 79 -4.74 -13.48 6.85
C TYR A 79 -4.77 -14.90 6.26
N GLY A 80 -4.25 -15.91 6.96
CA GLY A 80 -4.27 -17.32 6.53
C GLY A 80 -3.25 -17.66 5.44
N VAL A 81 -2.21 -16.84 5.26
CA VAL A 81 -1.17 -17.00 4.22
C VAL A 81 0.21 -17.32 4.79
N GLY A 82 0.30 -17.57 6.11
CA GLY A 82 1.51 -18.08 6.75
C GLY A 82 2.58 -17.03 7.11
N PHE A 83 2.28 -15.74 7.03
CA PHE A 83 3.18 -14.71 7.57
C PHE A 83 3.16 -14.70 9.10
N PRO A 84 4.30 -14.41 9.77
CA PRO A 84 4.32 -14.20 11.21
C PRO A 84 3.36 -13.09 11.64
N VAL A 85 2.59 -13.36 12.70
CA VAL A 85 1.73 -12.36 13.35
C VAL A 85 2.55 -11.52 14.32
N ARG A 86 2.78 -10.25 13.98
CA ARG A 86 3.61 -9.31 14.76
C ARG A 86 3.02 -7.91 14.71
N ASP A 87 2.86 -7.28 15.87
CA ASP A 87 2.68 -5.82 15.92
C ASP A 87 4.02 -5.14 15.64
N TYR A 88 4.11 -4.50 14.47
CA TYR A 88 5.34 -3.84 14.04
C TYR A 88 5.77 -2.71 14.96
N LEU A 89 4.85 -1.99 15.59
CA LEU A 89 5.16 -0.82 16.41
C LEU A 89 5.51 -1.19 17.86
N PHE A 90 5.18 -2.39 18.30
CA PHE A 90 5.42 -2.85 19.66
C PHE A 90 6.70 -3.69 19.80
N GLY A 91 7.34 -3.60 20.97
CA GLY A 91 8.53 -4.37 21.30
C GLY A 91 9.84 -3.81 20.72
N ALA A 92 10.91 -4.60 20.88
CA ALA A 92 12.27 -4.23 20.49
C ALA A 92 12.37 -3.92 18.99
N ALA A 93 13.29 -3.00 18.64
CA ALA A 93 13.54 -2.66 17.25
C ALA A 93 13.90 -3.95 16.46
N PRO A 94 13.22 -4.23 15.34
CA PRO A 94 13.54 -5.38 14.52
C PRO A 94 14.94 -5.24 13.91
N TYR A 95 15.53 -6.37 13.52
CA TYR A 95 16.87 -6.38 12.90
C TYR A 95 16.90 -5.44 11.68
N PRO A 96 17.95 -4.64 11.46
CA PRO A 96 17.94 -3.70 10.35
C PRO A 96 17.96 -4.39 8.98
N VAL A 97 17.15 -3.88 8.05
CA VAL A 97 17.11 -4.25 6.63
C VAL A 97 17.60 -3.08 5.78
N ASP A 98 17.81 -3.26 4.48
CA ASP A 98 18.20 -2.14 3.62
C ASP A 98 17.00 -1.25 3.29
N TRP A 99 15.88 -1.88 2.92
CA TRP A 99 14.65 -1.17 2.55
C TRP A 99 13.45 -1.60 3.40
N THR A 100 12.57 -0.65 3.71
CA THR A 100 11.23 -0.97 4.22
C THR A 100 10.20 -0.48 3.22
N PHE A 101 9.33 -1.37 2.75
CA PHE A 101 8.18 -1.05 1.89
C PHE A 101 6.90 -1.32 2.66
N CYS A 102 5.93 -0.40 2.63
CA CYS A 102 4.68 -0.62 3.34
C CYS A 102 3.53 0.19 2.76
N ASN A 103 2.32 -0.38 2.79
CA ASN A 103 1.07 0.37 2.79
C ASN A 103 0.50 0.33 4.22
N PRO A 104 0.91 1.24 5.12
CA PRO A 104 0.59 1.15 6.53
C PRO A 104 -0.89 1.52 6.81
N PRO A 105 -1.45 1.10 7.97
CA PRO A 105 -2.73 1.60 8.45
C PRO A 105 -2.73 3.14 8.53
N PHE A 106 -3.80 3.79 8.09
CA PHE A 106 -3.79 5.23 7.81
C PHE A 106 -3.53 6.07 9.06
N ARG A 107 -4.09 5.65 10.21
CA ARG A 107 -3.90 6.34 11.49
C ARG A 107 -2.49 6.20 12.05
N LEU A 108 -1.78 5.14 11.67
CA LEU A 108 -0.47 4.74 12.22
C LEU A 108 0.70 5.04 11.28
N ALA A 109 0.45 5.65 10.12
CA ALA A 109 1.46 5.85 9.08
C ALA A 109 2.69 6.64 9.58
N GLU A 110 2.51 7.68 10.41
CA GLU A 110 3.62 8.47 10.97
C GLU A 110 4.53 7.60 11.86
N GLN A 111 3.96 6.72 12.70
CA GLN A 111 4.71 5.82 13.57
C GLN A 111 5.44 4.74 12.77
N PHE A 112 4.80 4.21 11.71
CA PHE A 112 5.44 3.27 10.79
C PHE A 112 6.63 3.91 10.08
N ILE A 113 6.49 5.16 9.62
CA ILE A 113 7.59 5.90 8.97
C ILE A 113 8.76 6.07 9.94
N ALA A 114 8.50 6.52 11.17
CA ALA A 114 9.54 6.71 12.17
C ALA A 114 10.32 5.42 12.43
N ARG A 115 9.62 4.32 12.73
CA ARG A 115 10.25 3.03 13.02
C ARG A 115 10.97 2.44 11.80
N ALA A 116 10.42 2.61 10.60
CA ALA A 116 11.05 2.18 9.38
C ALA A 116 12.37 2.93 9.13
N ARG A 117 12.40 4.25 9.37
CA ARG A 117 13.62 5.05 9.25
C ARG A 117 14.70 4.63 10.24
N ASP A 118 14.31 4.23 11.45
CA ASP A 118 15.26 3.75 12.47
C ASP A 118 15.80 2.34 12.17
N THR A 119 15.15 1.59 11.27
CA THR A 119 15.47 0.16 11.02
C THR A 119 15.77 -0.17 9.55
N SER A 120 15.90 0.85 8.70
CA SER A 120 16.33 0.76 7.31
C SER A 120 17.72 1.37 7.12
N ARG A 121 18.59 0.71 6.35
CA ARG A 121 19.95 1.20 6.04
C ARG A 121 20.04 2.04 4.77
N ALA A 122 19.13 1.82 3.81
CA ALA A 122 19.13 2.50 2.53
C ALA A 122 17.91 3.41 2.39
N GLY A 123 16.69 2.88 2.58
CA GLY A 123 15.50 3.71 2.47
C GLY A 123 14.19 3.11 2.96
N VAL A 124 13.16 3.95 2.88
CA VAL A 124 11.79 3.64 3.28
C VAL A 124 10.86 4.11 2.19
N ALA A 125 9.98 3.24 1.69
CA ALA A 125 8.97 3.54 0.68
C ALA A 125 7.57 3.26 1.23
N MET A 126 6.79 4.32 1.46
CA MET A 126 5.43 4.21 1.97
C MET A 126 4.41 4.54 0.88
N ILE A 127 3.50 3.61 0.60
CA ILE A 127 2.33 3.87 -0.23
C ILE A 127 1.25 4.47 0.64
N LEU A 128 0.87 5.72 0.37
CA LEU A 128 -0.05 6.48 1.21
C LEU A 128 -1.08 7.19 0.34
N ARG A 129 -2.23 7.51 0.92
CA ARG A 129 -3.27 8.30 0.26
C ARG A 129 -2.72 9.67 -0.10
N GLY A 130 -3.20 10.28 -1.19
CA GLY A 130 -2.76 11.61 -1.63
C GLY A 130 -2.87 12.66 -0.52
N ALA A 131 -4.01 12.69 0.17
CA ALA A 131 -4.25 13.59 1.31
C ALA A 131 -3.33 13.38 2.52
N PHE A 132 -2.45 12.37 2.52
CA PHE A 132 -1.43 12.22 3.56
C PHE A 132 -0.43 13.39 3.57
N GLU A 133 -0.28 14.14 2.47
CA GLU A 133 0.57 15.33 2.49
C GLU A 133 -0.05 16.54 3.23
N GLU A 134 -1.33 16.45 3.58
CA GLU A 134 -2.08 17.54 4.21
C GLU A 134 -2.20 17.33 5.73
N GLY A 135 -1.76 18.31 6.51
CA GLY A 135 -2.00 18.34 7.96
C GLY A 135 -0.95 19.14 8.74
N THR A 136 -1.39 20.14 9.49
CA THR A 136 -0.51 21.00 10.30
C THR A 136 0.30 20.21 11.34
N GLY A 137 -0.36 19.33 12.09
CA GLY A 137 0.35 18.48 13.06
C GLY A 137 1.35 17.53 12.41
N ARG A 138 1.08 17.04 11.20
CA ARG A 138 2.02 16.20 10.45
C ARG A 138 3.20 17.01 9.93
N TYR A 139 2.97 18.25 9.53
CA TYR A 139 4.05 19.17 9.19
C TYR A 139 5.02 19.33 10.37
N GLU A 140 4.52 19.61 11.57
CA GLU A 140 5.36 19.80 12.77
C GLU A 140 6.13 18.55 13.21
N ARG A 141 5.51 17.36 13.07
CA ARG A 141 6.09 16.10 13.56
C ARG A 141 6.93 15.36 12.53
N LEU A 142 6.60 15.47 11.25
CA LEU A 142 7.23 14.70 10.17
C LEU A 142 7.88 15.61 9.12
N TYR A 143 7.11 16.42 8.40
CA TYR A 143 7.63 17.08 7.19
C TYR A 143 8.64 18.20 7.45
N SER A 144 8.51 18.95 8.54
CA SER A 144 9.48 19.99 8.91
C SER A 144 10.79 19.43 9.47
N ARG A 145 10.83 18.14 9.81
CA ARG A 145 11.96 17.47 10.46
C ARG A 145 12.66 16.50 9.53
N THR A 146 11.87 15.63 8.91
CA THR A 146 12.32 14.54 8.06
C THR A 146 11.35 14.41 6.88
N PRO A 147 11.37 15.38 5.93
CA PRO A 147 10.55 15.29 4.72
C PRO A 147 11.01 14.10 3.86
N PRO A 148 10.12 13.54 3.02
CA PRO A 148 10.51 12.51 2.05
C PRO A 148 11.38 13.14 0.96
N ASP A 149 12.39 12.42 0.48
CA ASP A 149 13.22 12.84 -0.65
C ASP A 149 12.48 12.74 -1.98
N PHE A 150 11.55 11.77 -2.10
CA PHE A 150 10.71 11.66 -3.30
C PHE A 150 9.24 11.43 -2.97
N LYS A 151 8.39 12.05 -3.79
CA LYS A 151 6.97 11.69 -3.94
C LYS A 151 6.76 11.17 -5.36
N LEU A 152 6.48 9.88 -5.48
CA LEU A 152 6.11 9.26 -6.75
C LEU A 152 4.59 9.29 -6.91
N VAL A 153 4.14 9.94 -7.99
CA VAL A 153 2.73 10.04 -8.36
C VAL A 153 2.44 9.04 -9.47
N PHE A 154 1.51 8.12 -9.25
CA PHE A 154 1.02 7.24 -10.31
C PHE A 154 0.13 8.04 -11.26
N THR A 155 0.43 8.00 -12.56
CA THR A 155 -0.43 8.64 -13.58
C THR A 155 -1.68 7.80 -13.90
N GLU A 156 -1.63 6.49 -13.65
CA GLU A 156 -2.78 5.60 -13.63
C GLU A 156 -3.28 5.40 -12.20
N ARG A 157 -4.59 5.23 -12.02
CA ARG A 157 -5.17 4.98 -10.69
C ARG A 157 -4.75 3.60 -10.17
N VAL A 158 -4.15 3.57 -8.98
CA VAL A 158 -3.94 2.34 -8.21
C VAL A 158 -5.25 1.96 -7.52
N VAL A 159 -5.98 1.02 -8.11
CA VAL A 159 -7.26 0.55 -7.57
C VAL A 159 -7.00 -0.29 -6.32
N MET A 160 -7.28 0.28 -5.15
CA MET A 160 -7.29 -0.40 -3.86
C MET A 160 -8.71 -0.39 -3.29
N LEU A 161 -9.29 -1.57 -3.13
CA LEU A 161 -10.62 -1.80 -2.57
C LEU A 161 -10.48 -2.41 -1.18
N ARG A 162 -11.43 -2.13 -0.30
CA ARG A 162 -11.39 -2.68 1.06
C ARG A 162 -11.52 -4.22 1.01
N GLY A 163 -10.57 -4.91 1.64
CA GLY A 163 -10.60 -6.35 1.87
C GLY A 163 -10.37 -7.23 0.65
N ARG A 164 -10.10 -6.65 -0.52
CA ARG A 164 -10.04 -7.40 -1.78
C ARG A 164 -9.17 -6.72 -2.81
N LEU A 165 -8.53 -7.55 -3.62
CA LEU A 165 -7.79 -7.12 -4.80
C LEU A 165 -8.56 -7.51 -6.06
N VAL A 166 -8.97 -6.53 -6.86
CA VAL A 166 -9.65 -6.74 -8.15
C VAL A 166 -8.90 -5.97 -9.22
N ARG A 167 -8.68 -6.58 -10.38
CA ARG A 167 -7.97 -5.95 -11.51
C ARG A 167 -8.72 -4.71 -11.98
N ALA A 168 -7.98 -3.64 -12.28
CA ALA A 168 -8.58 -2.40 -12.75
C ALA A 168 -9.35 -2.63 -14.06
N GLY A 169 -10.61 -2.20 -14.09
CA GLY A 169 -11.50 -2.37 -15.24
C GLY A 169 -12.31 -3.67 -15.27
N GLU A 170 -11.97 -4.66 -14.44
CA GLU A 170 -12.77 -5.88 -14.23
C GLU A 170 -14.00 -5.59 -13.36
N VAL A 171 -15.01 -6.45 -13.45
CA VAL A 171 -16.16 -6.41 -12.55
C VAL A 171 -15.72 -6.79 -11.15
N ASP A 172 -16.06 -5.97 -10.15
CA ASP A 172 -15.89 -6.31 -8.75
C ASP A 172 -17.01 -7.27 -8.32
N PRO A 173 -16.70 -8.54 -8.02
CA PRO A 173 -17.72 -9.53 -7.68
C PRO A 173 -18.39 -9.25 -6.33
N PHE A 174 -17.84 -8.35 -5.52
CA PHE A 174 -18.38 -7.95 -4.22
C PHE A 174 -18.93 -6.52 -4.21
N ALA A 175 -19.11 -5.90 -5.37
CA ALA A 175 -19.73 -4.58 -5.44
C ALA A 175 -21.23 -4.67 -5.09
N GLU A 176 -21.73 -3.69 -4.33
CA GLU A 176 -23.14 -3.59 -3.93
C GLU A 176 -24.09 -3.63 -5.14
N LYS A 177 -23.68 -2.99 -6.24
CA LYS A 177 -24.40 -3.03 -7.52
C LYS A 177 -23.71 -4.02 -8.46
N PRO A 178 -24.38 -5.10 -8.89
CA PRO A 178 -23.84 -6.05 -9.86
C PRO A 178 -23.35 -5.39 -11.15
N GLY A 179 -22.27 -5.90 -11.73
CA GLY A 179 -21.64 -5.37 -12.94
C GLY A 179 -20.81 -4.10 -12.73
N THR A 180 -20.68 -3.61 -11.50
CA THR A 180 -19.81 -2.46 -11.20
C THR A 180 -18.35 -2.84 -11.39
N LYS A 181 -17.63 -2.04 -12.19
CA LYS A 181 -16.19 -2.22 -12.40
C LYS A 181 -15.40 -1.74 -11.18
N ALA A 182 -14.32 -2.44 -10.87
CA ALA A 182 -13.37 -2.08 -9.85
C ALA A 182 -12.79 -0.68 -10.12
N SER A 183 -13.04 0.25 -9.22
CA SER A 183 -12.60 1.65 -9.30
C SER A 183 -12.40 2.23 -7.91
N THR A 184 -11.63 3.31 -7.80
CA THR A 184 -11.43 4.02 -6.53
C THR A 184 -11.40 5.53 -6.76
N ALA A 185 -12.06 6.27 -5.87
CA ALA A 185 -11.94 7.73 -5.83
C ALA A 185 -10.63 8.20 -5.15
N THR A 186 -10.03 7.32 -4.34
CA THR A 186 -8.82 7.65 -3.58
C THR A 186 -7.60 7.65 -4.49
N SER A 187 -6.79 8.69 -4.42
CA SER A 187 -5.44 8.69 -5.00
C SER A 187 -4.45 8.14 -3.99
N TYR A 188 -3.45 7.41 -4.48
CA TYR A 188 -2.31 6.95 -3.70
C TYR A 188 -1.02 7.43 -4.37
N ASN A 189 -0.03 7.75 -3.55
CA ASN A 189 1.32 8.11 -3.97
C ASN A 189 2.32 7.27 -3.17
N VAL A 190 3.56 7.20 -3.64
CA VAL A 190 4.66 6.63 -2.85
C VAL A 190 5.54 7.75 -2.32
N PHE A 191 5.76 7.76 -1.02
CA PHE A 191 6.68 8.67 -0.35
C PHE A 191 7.94 7.89 0.02
N ILE A 192 9.09 8.40 -0.39
CA ILE A 192 10.38 7.73 -0.23
C ILE A 192 11.28 8.61 0.63
N TRP A 193 11.84 8.01 1.68
CA TRP A 193 12.92 8.58 2.48
C TRP A 193 14.18 7.77 2.23
N LEU A 194 15.25 8.42 1.80
CA LEU A 194 16.59 7.87 1.75
C LEU A 194 17.29 8.11 3.07
N THR A 195 18.20 7.21 3.45
CA THR A 195 18.97 7.35 4.70
C THR A 195 20.05 8.43 4.57
N ASP A 196 20.57 8.63 3.36
CA ASP A 196 21.54 9.64 2.95
C ASP A 196 20.91 10.78 2.12
N GLY A 197 19.58 10.96 2.25
CA GLY A 197 18.82 12.00 1.58
C GLY A 197 19.19 13.42 2.02
N ASP A 198 18.99 14.39 1.13
CA ASP A 198 19.27 15.81 1.37
C ASP A 198 18.08 16.59 1.94
N GLY A 199 16.93 15.94 2.09
CA GLY A 199 15.72 16.56 2.63
C GLY A 199 15.00 17.49 1.64
N ASP A 200 15.35 17.44 0.35
CA ASP A 200 14.68 18.17 -0.73
C ASP A 200 13.63 17.28 -1.41
N THR A 201 12.36 17.48 -1.07
CA THR A 201 11.26 16.66 -1.60
C THR A 201 11.05 16.88 -3.09
N ARG A 202 11.27 15.82 -3.87
CA ARG A 202 11.13 15.82 -5.33
C ARG A 202 9.91 15.04 -5.78
N VAL A 203 9.00 15.73 -6.48
CA VAL A 203 7.87 15.06 -7.14
C VAL A 203 8.33 14.43 -8.45
N ARG A 204 7.94 13.18 -8.68
CA ARG A 204 8.16 12.46 -9.94
C ARG A 204 6.90 11.71 -10.32
N TRP A 205 6.70 11.51 -11.62
CA TRP A 205 5.56 10.78 -12.15
C TRP A 205 6.00 9.40 -12.61
N ILE A 206 5.25 8.38 -12.20
CA ILE A 206 5.33 7.05 -12.77
C ILE A 206 4.43 7.07 -14.02
N PRO A 207 4.98 6.88 -15.23
CA PRO A 207 4.18 6.86 -16.45
C PRO A 207 3.24 5.64 -16.48
N PRO A 208 2.26 5.62 -17.40
CA PRO A 208 1.40 4.46 -17.57
C PRO A 208 2.23 3.19 -17.79
N CYS A 209 2.03 2.19 -16.94
CA CYS A 209 2.82 0.96 -16.92
C CYS A 209 2.06 -0.23 -16.32
N ARG A 210 0.79 -0.06 -15.92
CA ARG A 210 0.04 -1.14 -15.27
C ARG A 210 -0.02 -2.40 -16.14
N LEU A 211 -0.39 -2.26 -17.41
CA LEU A 211 -0.49 -3.41 -18.33
C LEU A 211 0.85 -4.11 -18.58
N GLU A 212 1.96 -3.37 -18.50
CA GLU A 212 3.32 -3.92 -18.62
C GLU A 212 3.75 -4.68 -17.35
N MET A 213 3.28 -4.20 -16.19
CA MET A 213 3.74 -4.65 -14.87
C MET A 213 2.85 -5.72 -14.23
N GLU A 214 1.59 -5.83 -14.66
CA GLU A 214 0.69 -6.91 -14.26
C GLU A 214 1.20 -8.26 -14.81
N ARG A 215 1.14 -9.30 -13.97
CA ARG A 215 1.51 -10.66 -14.33
C ARG A 215 0.37 -11.64 -14.06
N GLU A 216 0.48 -12.82 -14.63
CA GLU A 216 -0.39 -13.94 -14.28
C GLU A 216 -0.27 -14.27 -12.78
N GLY A 217 -1.41 -14.57 -12.15
CA GLY A 217 -1.49 -14.85 -10.72
C GLY A 217 -1.26 -13.65 -9.80
N ASP A 218 -1.28 -12.41 -10.29
CA ASP A 218 -1.26 -11.21 -9.43
C ASP A 218 -2.60 -10.95 -8.74
N TYR A 219 -3.69 -11.45 -9.32
CA TYR A 219 -5.04 -11.25 -8.83
C TYR A 219 -5.64 -12.59 -8.43
N PRO A 220 -6.36 -12.65 -7.29
CA PRO A 220 -7.06 -13.85 -6.88
C PRO A 220 -8.20 -14.19 -7.85
N ASP A 221 -8.44 -15.47 -8.05
CA ASP A 221 -9.63 -15.95 -8.74
C ASP A 221 -10.78 -16.14 -7.75
N TYR A 222 -11.68 -15.17 -7.69
CA TYR A 222 -12.86 -15.23 -6.82
C TYR A 222 -13.93 -16.21 -7.31
N GLY A 223 -13.92 -16.61 -8.59
CA GLY A 223 -14.87 -17.57 -9.15
C GLY A 223 -14.64 -18.98 -8.61
N ILE A 224 -13.37 -19.40 -8.53
CA ILE A 224 -12.98 -20.70 -7.93
C ILE A 224 -13.21 -20.70 -6.42
N MET A 225 -12.95 -19.59 -5.73
CA MET A 225 -13.12 -19.51 -4.27
C MET A 225 -14.59 -19.57 -3.82
N ALA A 226 -15.55 -19.24 -4.68
CA ALA A 226 -16.98 -19.42 -4.38
C ALA A 226 -17.43 -20.89 -4.48
N ALA A 227 -16.83 -21.68 -5.38
CA ALA A 227 -17.18 -23.10 -5.59
C ALA A 227 -16.71 -24.03 -4.46
N ASN A 228 -15.65 -23.65 -3.72
CA ASN A 228 -15.14 -24.40 -2.58
C ASN A 228 -15.86 -24.12 -1.24
N LYS A 229 -16.92 -23.28 -1.21
CA LYS A 229 -17.66 -22.91 0.02
C LYS A 229 -18.72 -23.96 0.43
N GLY A 230 -18.27 -25.18 0.68
CA GLY A 230 -18.96 -26.13 1.58
C GLY A 230 -18.60 -25.90 3.07
N SER A 231 -18.12 -24.72 3.44
CA SER A 231 -17.70 -24.37 4.82
C SER A 231 -18.09 -22.93 5.13
N PRO A 232 -18.47 -22.62 6.39
CA PRO A 232 -19.18 -21.41 6.76
C PRO A 232 -18.37 -20.14 6.47
N GLY A 233 -19.08 -19.07 6.10
CA GLY A 233 -18.58 -17.94 5.32
C GLY A 233 -17.40 -17.16 5.90
N LEU A 234 -16.56 -16.65 4.97
CA LEU A 234 -15.44 -15.72 5.21
C LEU A 234 -15.84 -14.34 5.77
N PHE A 235 -17.11 -14.12 6.11
CA PHE A 235 -17.63 -12.90 6.73
C PHE A 235 -18.68 -13.27 7.77
N ALA A 236 -18.25 -13.94 8.84
CA ALA A 236 -19.02 -14.05 10.07
C ALA A 236 -18.08 -13.69 11.22
N THR A 237 -18.17 -12.44 11.65
CA THR A 237 -17.64 -11.99 12.94
C THR A 237 -18.34 -12.79 14.04
N SER A 238 -17.56 -13.53 14.82
CA SER A 238 -17.90 -13.86 16.21
C SER A 238 -17.22 -12.85 17.11
#